data_AF-A0A0C3MWV4-F1
#
_entry.id   AF-A0A0C3MWV4-F1
#
_cell.length_a   1.000
_cell.length_b   1.000
_cell.length_c   1.000
_cell.angle_alpha   90.00
_cell.angle_beta   90.00
_cell.angle_gamma   90.00
#
_symmetry.space_group_name_H-M   'P 1'
#
loop_
_entity.id
_entity.type
_entity.pdbx_description
1 polymer ?
#
loop_
_entity_poly.entity_id
_entity_poly.type
_entity_poly.pdbx_seq_one_letter_code
_entity_poly.pdbx_strand_id
1 'polypeptide(L)'
;MRYSASTISLRQCDSRQDLQGGKRLALAWRLEDQLEWIWQPTDVQGNDRRWSILCGLSLKQGRKLPHLEIRTVDHFREFIRLPDGMRMEEPPDVEGYLDRIKTQGQRQRIYVSTHDGNLFALSPNDANPPAPPSTHLSHMVDGLTNVDQYAEGVFRDEVERGVTQIRSAYGVMDLRNIQSVRAVLPEAQQGEQDSDLLIDADEGGVEGLAKARDPLRLRLQRSFEIVLVSGPVIRLEAYSVRNCREWIDKLRALVTYWTQRHKEDARLEIDISDVINQRPQLTPRLPKRNNDNGGSTPPEAPRDLAASLPSLTSLYRWCALSDCKSVIKSGRVFMRRGFRGQYKLVIVAGCVFDRPDLATKFFRMSQLVLVSGHLIQFQVRRSSTLHRRHWRDISLLDAYIYSGYLAALALPREELNYGDPTPPRRYCDGLEADEPLEDVLFMLWYRKTRTSTGGSQASQVPPPSAKFKTVVFKTRNKVERNAWCWALGCEIEKVVRRNREREQQLRETGGLVDISHS
;
A
#
# COMPACT_ATOMS: atom_id res chain seq x y z
N MET A 1 40.14 -31.27 3.50
CA MET A 1 39.11 -30.39 4.08
C MET A 1 39.39 -28.95 3.64
N ARG A 2 38.70 -28.48 2.59
CA ARG A 2 38.68 -27.06 2.21
C ARG A 2 37.22 -26.62 2.30
N TYR A 3 36.87 -25.90 3.37
CA TYR A 3 35.57 -25.25 3.45
C TYR A 3 35.53 -24.13 2.41
N SER A 4 34.52 -24.16 1.56
CA SER A 4 34.21 -23.13 0.57
C SER A 4 33.91 -21.81 1.29
N ALA A 5 34.83 -20.86 1.19
CA ALA A 5 34.75 -19.52 1.77
C ALA A 5 33.98 -18.51 0.91
N SER A 6 33.31 -18.93 -0.17
CA SER A 6 32.79 -18.03 -1.20
C SER A 6 31.41 -17.41 -0.90
N THR A 7 30.59 -17.99 -0.02
CA THR A 7 29.25 -17.45 0.28
C THR A 7 29.23 -16.38 1.39
N ILE A 8 30.27 -16.33 2.23
CA ILE A 8 30.39 -15.33 3.31
C ILE A 8 30.90 -13.99 2.77
N SER A 9 31.71 -14.02 1.71
CA SER A 9 32.36 -12.84 1.10
C SER A 9 31.38 -11.80 0.54
N LEU A 10 30.34 -12.23 -0.18
CA LEU A 10 29.35 -11.31 -0.79
C LEU A 10 28.47 -10.61 0.26
N ARG A 11 28.11 -11.31 1.35
CA ARG A 11 27.17 -10.80 2.38
C ARG A 11 27.81 -9.78 3.33
N GLN A 12 29.10 -9.91 3.62
CA GLN A 12 29.85 -8.90 4.37
C GLN A 12 30.19 -7.66 3.52
N CYS A 13 30.25 -7.80 2.20
CA CYS A 13 30.52 -6.69 1.28
C CYS A 13 29.31 -5.75 1.17
N ASP A 14 28.10 -6.30 0.98
CA ASP A 14 26.87 -5.51 0.86
C ASP A 14 26.58 -4.68 2.12
N SER A 15 26.77 -5.26 3.31
CA SER A 15 26.53 -4.55 4.58
C SER A 15 27.55 -3.45 4.86
N ARG A 16 28.82 -3.62 4.47
CA ARG A 16 29.85 -2.58 4.58
C ARG A 16 29.63 -1.46 3.56
N GLN A 17 29.25 -1.80 2.33
CA GLN A 17 28.89 -0.81 1.30
C GLN A 17 27.62 -0.03 1.68
N ASP A 18 26.63 -0.69 2.27
CA ASP A 18 25.41 -0.07 2.79
C ASP A 18 25.70 0.95 3.90
N LEU A 19 26.61 0.61 4.83
CA LEU A 19 27.04 1.52 5.90
C LEU A 19 27.87 2.70 5.35
N GLN A 20 28.73 2.45 4.36
CA GLN A 20 29.47 3.50 3.66
C GLN A 20 28.54 4.41 2.84
N GLY A 21 27.40 3.89 2.37
CA GLY A 21 26.32 4.63 1.72
C GLY A 21 25.37 5.35 2.68
N GLY A 22 25.69 5.43 3.98
CA GLY A 22 24.91 6.17 4.98
C GLY A 22 23.70 5.43 5.55
N LYS A 23 23.52 4.13 5.27
CA LYS A 23 22.43 3.36 5.90
C LYS A 23 22.68 3.15 7.38
N ARG A 24 21.62 3.34 8.16
CA ARG A 24 21.63 3.17 9.62
C ARG A 24 21.42 1.70 10.00
N LEU A 25 22.06 1.23 11.07
CA LEU A 25 21.74 -0.05 11.71
C LEU A 25 20.68 0.15 12.79
N ALA A 26 19.74 -0.79 12.88
CA ALA A 26 18.75 -0.86 13.93
C ALA A 26 18.57 -2.30 14.42
N LEU A 27 18.11 -2.44 15.65
CA LEU A 27 17.77 -3.73 16.25
C LEU A 27 16.32 -4.08 15.88
N ALA A 28 16.08 -5.36 15.63
CA ALA A 28 14.74 -5.89 15.41
C ALA A 28 14.60 -7.27 16.04
N TRP A 29 13.41 -7.56 16.56
CA TRP A 29 13.02 -8.90 16.96
C TRP A 29 12.32 -9.60 15.80
N ARG A 30 12.77 -10.81 15.48
CA ARG A 30 12.13 -11.68 14.50
C ARG A 30 11.45 -12.86 15.17
N LEU A 31 10.23 -13.16 14.76
CA LEU A 31 9.56 -14.43 15.03
C LEU A 31 8.93 -14.92 13.73
N GLU A 32 9.48 -15.98 13.14
CA GLU A 32 9.03 -16.50 11.84
C GLU A 32 8.99 -15.42 10.75
N ASP A 33 7.79 -15.07 10.28
CA ASP A 33 7.52 -14.08 9.23
C ASP A 33 7.23 -12.70 9.79
N GLN A 34 7.30 -12.53 11.12
CA GLN A 34 7.10 -11.26 11.82
C GLN A 34 8.44 -10.63 12.16
N LEU A 35 8.54 -9.32 11.91
CA LEU A 35 9.67 -8.50 12.29
C LEU A 35 9.16 -7.27 13.04
N GLU A 36 9.64 -7.07 14.25
CA GLU A 36 9.33 -5.90 15.07
C GLU A 36 10.62 -5.12 15.30
N TRP A 37 10.70 -3.92 14.74
CA TRP A 37 11.83 -3.02 14.99
C TRP A 37 11.84 -2.61 16.46
N ILE A 38 13.02 -2.43 17.04
CA ILE A 38 13.15 -1.74 18.32
C ILE A 38 13.23 -0.26 18.00
N TRP A 39 12.11 0.42 18.18
CA TRP A 39 11.94 1.83 17.88
C TRP A 39 11.38 2.56 19.11
N GLN A 40 11.56 3.89 19.13
CA GLN A 40 11.18 4.80 20.21
C GLN A 40 11.79 4.47 21.58
N PRO A 41 12.80 5.25 22.02
CA PRO A 41 13.45 5.04 23.31
C PRO A 41 12.54 5.40 24.50
N THR A 42 11.39 6.02 24.27
CA THR A 42 10.45 6.42 25.31
C THR A 42 9.09 5.75 25.14
N ASP A 43 8.38 5.54 26.25
CA ASP A 43 6.99 5.08 26.24
C ASP A 43 6.02 6.17 25.75
N VAL A 44 4.72 5.86 25.73
CA VAL A 44 3.66 6.80 25.31
C VAL A 44 3.59 8.05 26.19
N GLN A 45 3.99 7.95 27.46
CA GLN A 45 4.01 9.06 28.43
C GLN A 45 5.29 9.90 28.35
N GLY A 46 6.30 9.44 27.59
CA GLY A 46 7.60 10.10 27.45
C GLY A 46 8.67 9.59 28.43
N ASN A 47 8.37 8.58 29.24
CA ASN A 47 9.35 7.98 30.14
C ASN A 47 10.35 7.11 29.38
N ASP A 48 11.58 7.04 29.86
CA ASP A 48 12.65 6.22 29.29
C ASP A 48 12.31 4.71 29.32
N ARG A 49 12.41 4.05 28.17
CA ARG A 49 12.09 2.63 27.98
C ARG A 49 13.36 1.79 28.01
N ARG A 50 13.98 1.69 29.19
CA ARG A 50 15.20 0.89 29.42
C ARG A 50 15.04 -0.59 29.07
N TRP A 51 13.81 -1.10 29.10
CA TRP A 51 13.44 -2.48 28.77
C TRP A 51 13.06 -2.66 27.29
N SER A 52 13.25 -1.66 26.42
CA SER A 52 12.90 -1.70 24.98
C SER A 52 13.46 -2.94 24.27
N ILE A 53 14.69 -3.34 24.60
CA ILE A 53 15.34 -4.54 24.04
C ILE A 53 14.64 -5.82 24.53
N LEU A 54 14.12 -5.86 25.77
CA LEU A 54 13.50 -7.06 26.34
C LEU A 54 12.09 -7.35 25.81
N CYS A 55 11.48 -6.40 25.09
CA CYS A 55 10.08 -6.48 24.65
C CYS A 55 9.82 -7.71 23.77
N GLY A 56 10.78 -8.08 22.93
CA GLY A 56 10.63 -9.24 22.06
C GLY A 56 10.60 -10.58 22.78
N LEU A 57 10.97 -10.64 24.07
CA LEU A 57 10.74 -11.85 24.87
C LEU A 57 9.25 -12.19 25.00
N SER A 58 8.37 -11.18 24.92
CA SER A 58 6.91 -11.38 24.90
C SER A 58 6.40 -12.03 23.61
N LEU A 59 7.19 -12.00 22.53
CA LEU A 59 6.86 -12.67 21.26
C LEU A 59 7.03 -14.20 21.35
N LYS A 60 7.60 -14.74 22.43
CA LYS A 60 7.78 -16.18 22.57
C LYS A 60 6.43 -16.91 22.53
N GLN A 61 6.22 -17.71 21.48
CA GLN A 61 5.00 -18.49 21.27
C GLN A 61 5.31 -19.99 21.31
N GLY A 62 4.90 -20.64 22.41
CA GLY A 62 5.12 -22.07 22.61
C GLY A 62 6.59 -22.45 22.52
N ARG A 63 6.94 -23.27 21.51
CA ARG A 63 8.32 -23.75 21.26
C ARG A 63 9.13 -22.86 20.32
N LYS A 64 8.53 -21.83 19.72
CA LYS A 64 9.21 -20.93 18.78
C LYS A 64 9.91 -19.82 19.57
N LEU A 65 11.21 -19.68 19.35
CA LEU A 65 12.02 -18.68 20.03
C LEU A 65 12.15 -17.43 19.14
N PRO A 66 11.92 -16.23 19.68
CA PRO A 66 12.19 -14.99 18.96
C PRO A 66 13.70 -14.75 18.88
N HIS A 67 14.16 -14.19 17.77
CA HIS A 67 15.57 -13.87 17.50
C HIS A 67 15.78 -12.37 17.55
N LEU A 68 16.75 -11.91 18.34
CA LEU A 68 17.20 -10.52 18.29
C LEU A 68 18.25 -10.39 17.18
N GLU A 69 17.98 -9.53 16.21
CA GLU A 69 18.81 -9.34 15.03
C GLU A 69 19.20 -7.88 14.87
N ILE A 70 20.40 -7.64 14.34
CA ILE A 70 20.82 -6.31 13.86
C ILE A 70 20.61 -6.30 12.34
N ARG A 71 19.90 -5.29 11.85
CA ARG A 71 19.57 -5.13 10.43
C ARG A 71 19.86 -3.72 9.97
N THR A 72 20.16 -3.57 8.68
CA THR A 72 20.17 -2.26 8.02
C THR A 72 18.74 -1.75 7.91
N VAL A 73 18.54 -0.48 8.25
CA VAL A 73 17.29 0.24 8.06
C VAL A 73 17.06 0.37 6.56
N ASP A 74 15.98 -0.22 6.05
CA ASP A 74 15.60 -0.14 4.64
C ASP A 74 14.31 0.69 4.51
N HIS A 75 14.39 1.71 3.67
CA HIS A 75 13.26 2.53 3.26
C HIS A 75 12.65 1.96 1.96
N PHE A 76 11.57 2.57 1.48
CA PHE A 76 10.99 2.18 0.20
C PHE A 76 12.03 2.36 -0.91
N ARG A 77 12.27 1.30 -1.67
CA ARG A 77 13.20 1.34 -2.81
C ARG A 77 12.49 1.89 -4.03
N GLU A 78 12.99 3.00 -4.54
CA GLU A 78 12.51 3.68 -5.75
C GLU A 78 13.11 3.07 -7.03
N PHE A 79 13.43 1.77 -7.00
CA PHE A 79 13.88 1.04 -8.16
C PHE A 79 13.54 -0.45 -8.03
N ILE A 80 13.49 -1.12 -9.18
CA ILE A 80 13.39 -2.57 -9.28
C ILE A 80 14.54 -3.12 -10.11
N ARG A 81 14.87 -4.40 -9.89
CA ARG A 81 15.86 -5.13 -10.69
C ARG A 81 15.15 -6.10 -11.62
N LEU A 82 15.31 -5.88 -12.92
CA LEU A 82 14.74 -6.73 -13.95
C LEU A 82 15.53 -8.06 -14.06
N PRO A 83 14.93 -9.12 -14.64
CA PRO A 83 15.60 -10.43 -14.77
C PRO A 83 16.89 -10.42 -15.60
N ASP A 84 17.06 -9.42 -16.46
CA ASP A 84 18.27 -9.16 -17.25
C ASP A 84 19.38 -8.46 -16.43
N GLY A 85 19.11 -8.12 -15.16
CA GLY A 85 20.01 -7.40 -14.27
C GLY A 85 19.92 -5.88 -14.40
N MET A 86 19.11 -5.35 -15.32
CA MET A 86 18.93 -3.91 -15.50
C MET A 86 18.14 -3.32 -14.33
N ARG A 87 18.54 -2.12 -13.89
CA ARG A 87 17.83 -1.34 -12.89
C ARG A 87 16.82 -0.44 -13.58
N MET A 88 15.55 -0.53 -13.18
CA MET A 88 14.50 0.40 -13.59
C MET A 88 14.12 1.25 -12.38
N GLU A 89 14.27 2.58 -12.51
CA GLU A 89 13.91 3.53 -11.46
C GLU A 89 12.40 3.82 -11.48
N GLU A 90 11.87 4.18 -10.32
CA GLU A 90 10.49 4.63 -10.16
C GLU A 90 10.29 5.93 -10.95
N PRO A 91 9.40 5.93 -11.97
CA PRO A 91 9.07 7.16 -12.67
C PRO A 91 8.41 8.16 -11.71
N PRO A 92 8.56 9.48 -11.95
CA PRO A 92 7.91 10.48 -11.13
C PRO A 92 6.39 10.35 -11.20
N ASP A 93 5.73 10.60 -10.07
CA ASP A 93 4.28 10.67 -10.00
C ASP A 93 3.73 11.79 -10.91
N VAL A 94 2.47 11.65 -11.32
CA VAL A 94 1.78 12.60 -12.18
C VAL A 94 0.48 13.06 -11.54
N GLU A 95 0.28 14.37 -11.52
CA GLU A 95 -0.95 14.98 -11.03
C GLU A 95 -1.38 16.19 -11.87
N GLY A 96 -2.68 16.52 -11.81
CA GLY A 96 -3.20 17.70 -12.50
C GLY A 96 -4.69 17.66 -12.78
N TYR A 97 -5.18 18.78 -13.31
CA TYR A 97 -6.57 18.93 -13.72
C TYR A 97 -6.81 18.31 -15.09
N LEU A 98 -7.87 17.50 -15.19
CA LEU A 98 -8.33 16.87 -16.43
C LEU A 98 -9.84 16.99 -16.55
N ASP A 99 -10.34 17.00 -17.78
CA ASP A 99 -11.77 16.92 -18.07
C ASP A 99 -12.15 15.49 -18.42
N ARG A 100 -12.91 14.84 -17.54
CA ARG A 100 -13.43 13.50 -17.81
C ARG A 100 -14.65 13.57 -18.72
N ILE A 101 -14.57 12.88 -19.85
CA ILE A 101 -15.67 12.78 -20.82
C ILE A 101 -16.54 11.58 -20.46
N LYS A 102 -17.81 11.84 -20.08
CA LYS A 102 -18.80 10.80 -19.80
C LYS A 102 -19.38 10.24 -21.10
N THR A 103 -20.04 9.08 -21.02
CA THR A 103 -20.69 8.41 -22.17
C THR A 103 -21.73 9.27 -22.90
N GLN A 104 -22.36 10.22 -22.19
CA GLN A 104 -23.32 11.19 -22.75
C GLN A 104 -22.64 12.46 -23.31
N GLY A 105 -21.31 12.49 -23.42
CA GLY A 105 -20.55 13.66 -23.89
C GLY A 105 -20.37 14.78 -22.85
N GLN A 106 -21.00 14.66 -21.67
CA GLN A 106 -20.81 15.62 -20.58
C GLN A 106 -19.36 15.59 -20.07
N ARG A 107 -18.75 16.77 -19.99
CA ARG A 107 -17.43 16.97 -19.38
C ARG A 107 -17.57 17.19 -17.88
N GLN A 108 -16.71 16.54 -17.11
CA GLN A 108 -16.60 16.75 -15.67
C GLN A 108 -15.15 17.05 -15.34
N ARG A 109 -14.87 18.25 -14.86
CA ARG A 109 -13.54 18.61 -14.37
C ARG A 109 -13.22 17.81 -13.12
N ILE A 110 -12.08 17.16 -13.14
CA ILE A 110 -11.55 16.34 -12.05
C ILE A 110 -10.09 16.70 -11.82
N TYR A 111 -9.60 16.39 -10.63
CA TYR A 111 -8.17 16.38 -10.36
C TYR A 111 -7.72 14.94 -10.21
N VAL A 112 -6.62 14.58 -10.86
CA VAL A 112 -6.05 13.23 -10.81
C VAL A 112 -4.67 13.34 -10.19
N SER A 113 -4.34 12.42 -9.27
CA SER A 113 -2.99 12.27 -8.72
C SER A 113 -2.63 10.80 -8.59
N THR A 114 -1.36 10.45 -8.82
CA THR A 114 -0.83 9.11 -8.58
C THR A 114 -0.09 9.04 -7.25
N HIS A 115 -0.32 7.98 -6.49
CA HIS A 115 0.39 7.67 -5.25
C HIS A 115 0.51 6.15 -5.09
N ASP A 116 1.74 5.64 -4.91
CA ASP A 116 2.04 4.24 -4.56
C ASP A 116 1.30 3.21 -5.46
N GLY A 117 1.39 3.37 -6.78
CA GLY A 117 0.77 2.47 -7.76
C GLY A 117 -0.74 2.62 -7.92
N ASN A 118 -1.33 3.65 -7.34
CA ASN A 118 -2.75 3.95 -7.43
C ASN A 118 -2.98 5.33 -8.05
N LEU A 119 -4.02 5.44 -8.87
CA LEU A 119 -4.52 6.68 -9.47
C LEU A 119 -5.78 7.12 -8.71
N PHE A 120 -5.69 8.27 -8.04
CA PHE A 120 -6.78 8.86 -7.26
C PHE A 120 -7.49 9.92 -8.09
N ALA A 121 -8.83 9.93 -7.99
CA ALA A 121 -9.66 10.98 -8.58
C ALA A 121 -10.31 11.82 -7.47
N LEU A 122 -10.10 13.12 -7.57
CA LEU A 122 -10.50 14.13 -6.61
C LEU A 122 -11.44 15.14 -7.26
N SER A 123 -12.28 15.76 -6.41
CA SER A 123 -13.01 16.96 -6.80
C SER A 123 -11.99 18.10 -7.01
N PRO A 124 -12.19 19.00 -7.98
CA PRO A 124 -11.30 20.15 -8.17
C PRO A 124 -11.13 21.02 -6.92
N ASN A 125 -12.15 21.09 -6.05
CA ASN A 125 -12.11 21.86 -4.81
C ASN A 125 -11.25 21.22 -3.72
N ASP A 126 -11.02 19.92 -3.80
CA ASP A 126 -10.26 19.15 -2.80
C ASP A 126 -8.90 18.69 -3.34
N ALA A 127 -8.45 19.31 -4.44
CA ALA A 127 -7.28 18.88 -5.22
C ALA A 127 -5.96 19.07 -4.48
N ASN A 128 -5.85 20.10 -3.63
CA ASN A 128 -4.61 20.51 -2.96
C ASN A 128 -3.38 20.45 -3.91
N PRO A 129 -3.38 21.26 -4.99
CA PRO A 129 -2.30 21.27 -5.98
C PRO A 129 -0.97 21.72 -5.34
N PRO A 130 0.17 21.37 -5.94
CA PRO A 130 1.48 21.75 -5.43
C PRO A 130 1.63 23.29 -5.42
N ALA A 131 2.44 23.78 -4.48
CA ALA A 131 2.74 25.20 -4.39
C ALA A 131 3.45 25.68 -5.68
N PRO A 132 3.20 26.91 -6.13
CA PRO A 132 3.86 27.43 -7.31
C PRO A 132 5.39 27.52 -7.07
N PRO A 133 6.22 27.34 -8.11
CA PRO A 133 7.69 27.35 -7.97
C PRO A 133 8.23 28.63 -7.30
N SER A 134 7.53 29.76 -7.48
CA SER A 134 7.90 31.04 -6.86
C SER A 134 7.90 31.01 -5.34
N THR A 135 7.08 30.16 -4.71
CA THR A 135 7.04 30.01 -3.25
C THR A 135 8.34 29.43 -2.71
N HIS A 136 9.00 28.53 -3.46
CA HIS A 136 10.26 27.94 -3.02
C HIS A 136 11.45 28.86 -3.27
N LEU A 137 11.39 29.68 -4.33
CA LEU A 137 12.45 30.62 -4.68
C LEU A 137 12.63 31.73 -3.62
N SER A 138 11.55 32.21 -3.00
CA SER A 138 11.65 33.22 -1.93
C SER A 138 12.44 32.70 -0.72
N HIS A 139 12.31 31.42 -0.37
CA HIS A 139 13.05 30.83 0.75
C HIS A 139 14.55 30.62 0.48
N MET A 140 14.96 30.53 -0.78
CA MET A 140 16.38 30.40 -1.15
C MET A 140 17.10 31.76 -1.16
N VAL A 141 16.39 32.86 -1.41
CA VAL A 141 16.96 34.21 -1.49
C VAL A 141 17.20 34.81 -0.10
N ASP A 142 16.39 34.43 0.90
CA ASP A 142 16.48 35.02 2.25
C ASP A 142 17.73 34.60 3.04
N GLY A 143 18.54 33.63 2.58
CA GLY A 143 19.89 33.31 3.09
C GLY A 143 20.00 32.91 4.57
N LEU A 144 18.89 32.91 5.30
CA LEU A 144 18.78 32.70 6.76
C LEU A 144 18.29 31.29 7.12
N THR A 145 17.86 30.50 6.12
CA THR A 145 17.31 29.16 6.30
C THR A 145 18.37 28.09 6.04
N ASN A 146 18.56 27.18 7.00
CA ASN A 146 19.37 25.99 6.76
C ASN A 146 18.69 25.16 5.67
N VAL A 147 19.40 24.93 4.55
CA VAL A 147 18.90 24.22 3.36
C VAL A 147 18.35 22.84 3.72
N ASP A 148 19.02 22.11 4.62
CA ASP A 148 18.61 20.76 5.03
C ASP A 148 17.30 20.79 5.81
N GLN A 149 17.16 21.74 6.76
CA GLN A 149 15.93 21.90 7.54
C GLN A 149 14.75 22.34 6.67
N TYR A 150 15.00 23.20 5.69
CA TYR A 150 14.00 23.61 4.73
C TYR A 150 13.55 22.44 3.84
N ALA A 151 14.50 21.66 3.32
CA ALA A 151 14.21 20.48 2.51
C ALA A 151 13.39 19.44 3.29
N GLU A 152 13.72 19.18 4.56
CA GLU A 152 12.93 18.32 5.43
C GLU A 152 11.50 18.85 5.68
N GLY A 153 11.34 20.17 5.80
CA GLY A 153 10.03 20.83 5.91
C GLY A 153 9.19 20.63 4.66
N VAL A 154 9.74 20.97 3.49
CA VAL A 154 9.06 20.81 2.20
C VAL A 154 8.68 19.35 1.94
N PHE A 155 9.57 18.41 2.26
CA PHE A 155 9.27 16.98 2.14
C PHE A 155 8.08 16.57 3.02
N ARG A 156 8.04 17.04 4.27
CA ARG A 156 6.95 16.72 5.20
C ARG A 156 5.62 17.32 4.74
N ASP A 157 5.66 18.57 4.28
CA ASP A 157 4.48 19.28 3.75
C ASP A 157 3.94 18.56 2.50
N GLU A 158 4.83 18.04 1.66
CA GLU A 158 4.46 17.27 0.47
C GLU A 158 3.81 15.92 0.82
N VAL A 159 4.35 15.21 1.82
CA VAL A 159 3.72 13.99 2.36
C VAL A 159 2.34 14.30 2.94
N GLU A 160 2.20 15.39 3.69
CA GLU A 160 0.91 15.81 4.26
C GLU A 160 -0.09 16.25 3.18
N ARG A 161 0.39 16.90 2.12
CA ARG A 161 -0.42 17.24 0.95
C ARG A 161 -0.96 15.98 0.27
N GLY A 162 -0.09 14.99 0.01
CA GLY A 162 -0.50 13.69 -0.54
C GLY A 162 -1.48 12.94 0.35
N VAL A 163 -1.26 12.95 1.67
CA VAL A 163 -2.21 12.42 2.67
C VAL A 163 -3.58 13.08 2.50
N THR A 164 -3.61 14.40 2.38
CA THR A 164 -4.85 15.17 2.24
C THR A 164 -5.56 14.87 0.93
N GLN A 165 -4.82 14.76 -0.18
CA GLN A 165 -5.35 14.33 -1.47
C GLN A 165 -6.04 12.95 -1.38
N ILE A 166 -5.34 11.96 -0.84
CA ILE A 166 -5.87 10.60 -0.70
C ILE A 166 -7.11 10.58 0.21
N ARG A 167 -7.07 11.36 1.30
CA ARG A 167 -8.21 11.53 2.23
C ARG A 167 -9.41 12.23 1.60
N SER A 168 -9.23 13.00 0.53
CA SER A 168 -10.32 13.69 -0.17
C SER A 168 -10.78 12.97 -1.45
N ALA A 169 -10.02 12.00 -1.95
CA ALA A 169 -10.35 11.26 -3.15
C ALA A 169 -11.73 10.58 -3.07
N TYR A 170 -12.55 10.75 -4.11
CA TYR A 170 -13.85 10.09 -4.21
C TYR A 170 -13.75 8.72 -4.90
N GLY A 171 -12.63 8.43 -5.57
CA GLY A 171 -12.36 7.10 -6.07
C GLY A 171 -10.90 6.86 -6.43
N VAL A 172 -10.58 5.59 -6.59
CA VAL A 172 -9.22 5.09 -6.84
C VAL A 172 -9.22 4.03 -7.94
N MET A 173 -8.11 3.92 -8.65
CA MET A 173 -7.83 2.86 -9.61
C MET A 173 -6.41 2.36 -9.39
N ASP A 174 -6.24 1.05 -9.27
CA ASP A 174 -4.92 0.41 -9.29
C ASP A 174 -4.36 0.43 -10.71
N LEU A 175 -3.14 0.93 -10.89
CA LEU A 175 -2.51 1.09 -12.20
C LEU A 175 -2.36 -0.23 -12.97
N ARG A 176 -2.28 -1.38 -12.28
CA ARG A 176 -2.25 -2.70 -12.93
C ARG A 176 -3.53 -3.05 -13.67
N ASN A 177 -4.65 -2.39 -13.35
CA ASN A 177 -5.89 -2.58 -14.08
C ASN A 177 -5.88 -1.88 -15.45
N ILE A 178 -4.88 -1.05 -15.73
CA ILE A 178 -4.72 -0.36 -17.01
C ILE A 178 -4.01 -1.30 -17.98
N GLN A 179 -4.69 -1.64 -19.07
CA GLN A 179 -4.13 -2.43 -20.16
C GLN A 179 -3.28 -1.55 -21.08
N SER A 180 -3.78 -0.36 -21.42
CA SER A 180 -3.05 0.60 -22.25
C SER A 180 -3.56 2.03 -22.04
N VAL A 181 -2.67 2.98 -22.28
CA VAL A 181 -2.98 4.42 -22.36
C VAL A 181 -2.64 4.87 -23.78
N ARG A 182 -3.60 5.50 -24.47
CA ARG A 182 -3.46 5.88 -25.88
C ARG A 182 -4.08 7.23 -26.18
N ALA A 183 -3.53 7.96 -27.15
CA ALA A 183 -4.17 9.14 -27.70
C ALA A 183 -5.47 8.77 -28.42
N VAL A 184 -6.46 9.66 -28.43
CA VAL A 184 -7.71 9.46 -29.18
C VAL A 184 -7.48 9.60 -30.69
N LEU A 185 -6.65 10.55 -31.11
CA LEU A 185 -6.19 10.72 -32.48
C LEU A 185 -4.84 10.02 -32.66
N PRO A 186 -4.74 8.95 -33.49
CA PRO A 186 -3.48 8.25 -33.74
C PRO A 186 -2.42 9.16 -34.34
N GLU A 187 -1.15 8.95 -33.95
CA GLU A 187 0.03 9.68 -34.48
C GLU A 187 0.13 9.63 -36.01
N ALA A 188 -0.30 8.53 -36.63
CA ALA A 188 -0.34 8.38 -38.10
C ALA A 188 -1.25 9.37 -38.83
N GLN A 189 -2.20 10.01 -38.13
CA GLN A 189 -3.07 11.06 -38.69
C GLN A 189 -2.58 12.48 -38.35
N GLN A 190 -1.42 12.61 -37.69
CA GLN A 190 -0.86 13.89 -37.25
C GLN A 190 0.05 14.58 -38.29
N GLY A 191 0.39 13.93 -39.42
CA GLY A 191 1.21 14.52 -40.49
C GLY A 191 2.69 14.60 -40.11
N GLU A 192 3.54 13.88 -40.85
CA GLU A 192 4.90 13.50 -40.41
C GLU A 192 5.99 14.59 -40.41
N GLN A 193 5.70 15.87 -40.71
CA GLN A 193 6.78 16.86 -40.88
C GLN A 193 6.65 18.18 -40.10
N ASP A 194 5.51 18.46 -39.44
CA ASP A 194 5.28 19.70 -38.64
C ASP A 194 4.79 19.42 -37.20
N SER A 195 4.85 18.15 -36.74
CA SER A 195 4.30 17.69 -35.46
C SER A 195 4.73 18.54 -34.26
N ASP A 196 6.02 18.84 -34.14
CA ASP A 196 6.55 19.40 -32.89
C ASP A 196 6.27 20.89 -32.75
N LEU A 197 6.26 21.63 -33.86
CA LEU A 197 5.86 23.04 -33.90
C LEU A 197 4.36 23.22 -33.62
N LEU A 198 3.52 22.25 -34.03
CA LEU A 198 2.07 22.26 -33.78
C LEU A 198 1.69 21.96 -32.33
N ILE A 199 2.53 21.22 -31.59
CA ILE A 199 2.32 20.98 -30.15
C ILE A 199 2.58 22.25 -29.36
N ASP A 200 3.68 22.94 -29.66
CA ASP A 200 4.09 24.16 -28.96
C ASP A 200 3.25 25.38 -29.36
N ALA A 201 2.57 25.33 -30.51
CA ALA A 201 1.60 26.34 -30.92
C ALA A 201 0.29 26.30 -30.10
N ASP A 202 0.00 25.21 -29.39
CA ASP A 202 -1.20 25.11 -28.56
C ASP A 202 -1.00 25.82 -27.21
N GLU A 203 -1.45 27.07 -27.11
CA GLU A 203 -1.50 27.84 -25.86
C GLU A 203 -2.32 27.14 -24.75
N GLY A 204 -3.18 26.18 -25.11
CA GLY A 204 -3.97 25.40 -24.16
C GLY A 204 -5.23 26.12 -23.68
N GLY A 205 -6.06 25.38 -22.93
CA GLY A 205 -7.27 25.91 -22.33
C GLY A 205 -8.30 26.43 -23.33
N VAL A 206 -9.12 27.37 -22.86
CA VAL A 206 -10.19 28.00 -23.66
C VAL A 206 -9.64 28.97 -24.71
N GLU A 207 -8.50 29.60 -24.43
CA GLU A 207 -7.86 30.58 -25.32
C GLU A 207 -7.29 29.90 -26.56
N GLY A 208 -6.56 28.79 -26.38
CA GLY A 208 -6.09 27.98 -27.50
C GLY A 208 -7.24 27.39 -28.33
N LEU A 209 -8.37 27.04 -27.70
CA LEU A 209 -9.55 26.56 -28.43
C LEU A 209 -10.24 27.66 -29.24
N ALA A 210 -10.26 28.90 -28.75
CA ALA A 210 -10.84 30.03 -29.46
C ALA A 210 -10.01 30.44 -30.68
N LYS A 211 -8.69 30.26 -30.62
CA LYS A 211 -7.75 30.56 -31.72
C LYS A 211 -7.66 29.44 -32.77
N ALA A 212 -8.14 28.24 -32.45
CA ALA A 212 -8.01 27.07 -33.31
C ALA A 212 -8.88 27.16 -34.58
N ARG A 213 -8.29 26.82 -35.73
CA ARG A 213 -9.03 26.68 -37.00
C ARG A 213 -10.10 25.59 -36.94
N ASP A 214 -9.79 24.47 -36.27
CA ASP A 214 -10.72 23.36 -36.01
C ASP A 214 -10.71 23.00 -34.51
N PRO A 215 -11.66 23.55 -33.73
CA PRO A 215 -11.74 23.29 -32.29
C PRO A 215 -12.07 21.83 -31.95
N LEU A 216 -12.77 21.09 -32.83
CA LEU A 216 -13.14 19.70 -32.56
C LEU A 216 -11.92 18.78 -32.70
N ARG A 217 -11.14 18.97 -33.76
CA ARG A 217 -9.89 18.24 -33.96
C ARG A 217 -8.88 18.52 -32.84
N LEU A 218 -8.74 19.79 -32.43
CA LEU A 218 -7.84 20.15 -31.32
C LEU A 218 -8.24 19.46 -30.02
N ARG A 219 -9.54 19.39 -29.69
CA ARG A 219 -10.03 18.65 -28.51
C ARG A 219 -9.68 17.17 -28.55
N LEU A 220 -9.80 16.54 -29.72
CA LEU A 220 -9.41 15.14 -29.89
C LEU A 220 -7.90 14.95 -29.73
N GLN A 221 -7.07 15.90 -30.16
CA GLN A 221 -5.61 15.87 -29.94
C GLN A 221 -5.24 16.06 -28.47
N ARG A 222 -6.01 16.88 -27.73
CA ARG A 222 -5.88 17.04 -26.27
C ARG A 222 -6.45 15.88 -25.46
N SER A 223 -7.08 14.89 -26.10
CA SER A 223 -7.75 13.79 -25.43
C SER A 223 -6.98 12.47 -25.51
N PHE A 224 -7.00 11.72 -24.42
CA PHE A 224 -6.45 10.38 -24.33
C PHE A 224 -7.42 9.42 -23.63
N GLU A 225 -7.19 8.13 -23.85
CA GLU A 225 -8.00 7.03 -23.32
C GLU A 225 -7.17 6.10 -22.44
N ILE A 226 -7.72 5.77 -21.28
CA ILE A 226 -7.24 4.70 -20.41
C ILE A 226 -8.14 3.49 -20.64
N VAL A 227 -7.56 2.44 -21.21
CA VAL A 227 -8.24 1.17 -21.49
C VAL A 227 -7.98 0.22 -20.32
N LEU A 228 -9.05 -0.24 -19.66
CA LEU A 228 -8.94 -1.17 -18.54
C LEU A 228 -8.90 -2.62 -19.01
N VAL A 229 -8.21 -3.48 -18.25
CA VAL A 229 -8.20 -4.95 -18.46
C VAL A 229 -9.60 -5.55 -18.40
N SER A 230 -10.53 -4.93 -17.65
CA SER A 230 -11.93 -5.36 -17.59
C SER A 230 -12.75 -5.00 -18.83
N GLY A 231 -12.21 -4.18 -19.75
CA GLY A 231 -12.86 -3.72 -20.98
C GLY A 231 -13.30 -2.25 -21.02
N PRO A 232 -13.83 -1.63 -19.94
CA PRO A 232 -14.24 -0.23 -19.96
C PRO A 232 -13.10 0.74 -20.30
N VAL A 233 -13.45 1.81 -21.00
CA VAL A 233 -12.52 2.88 -21.39
C VAL A 233 -12.89 4.18 -20.67
N ILE A 234 -11.88 4.88 -20.15
CA ILE A 234 -12.03 6.22 -19.58
C ILE A 234 -11.38 7.21 -20.53
N ARG A 235 -12.16 8.18 -21.03
CA ARG A 235 -11.65 9.26 -21.86
C ARG A 235 -11.43 10.52 -21.03
N LEU A 236 -10.25 11.11 -21.15
CA LEU A 236 -9.80 12.29 -20.43
C LEU A 236 -9.29 13.32 -21.45
N GLU A 237 -9.60 14.59 -21.21
CA GLU A 237 -9.13 15.75 -21.99
C GLU A 237 -8.17 16.57 -21.12
N ALA A 238 -6.97 16.82 -21.63
CA ALA A 238 -5.94 17.63 -20.98
C ALA A 238 -6.03 19.10 -21.39
N TYR A 239 -5.30 19.97 -20.67
CA TYR A 239 -5.30 21.41 -20.94
C TYR A 239 -4.75 21.77 -22.33
N SER A 240 -3.67 21.12 -22.77
CA SER A 240 -3.01 21.32 -24.06
C SER A 240 -2.59 19.98 -24.68
N VAL A 241 -2.21 19.99 -25.97
CA VAL A 241 -1.68 18.80 -26.66
C VAL A 241 -0.40 18.32 -26.00
N ARG A 242 0.47 19.24 -25.57
CA ARG A 242 1.69 18.93 -24.82
C ARG A 242 1.37 18.18 -23.53
N ASN A 243 0.44 18.70 -22.71
CA ASN A 243 0.05 18.05 -21.47
C ASN A 243 -0.55 16.66 -21.73
N CYS A 244 -1.34 16.51 -22.80
CA CYS A 244 -1.89 15.21 -23.20
C CYS A 244 -0.78 14.17 -23.44
N ARG A 245 0.26 14.52 -24.19
CA ARG A 245 1.43 13.64 -24.43
C ARG A 245 2.18 13.33 -23.14
N GLU A 246 2.46 14.34 -22.31
CA GLU A 246 3.12 14.12 -21.01
C GLU A 246 2.33 13.18 -20.09
N TRP A 247 0.99 13.31 -20.07
CA TRP A 247 0.12 12.39 -19.33
C TRP A 247 0.22 10.95 -19.85
N ILE A 248 0.21 10.76 -21.18
CA ILE A 248 0.32 9.44 -21.80
C ILE A 248 1.67 8.78 -21.43
N ASP A 249 2.77 9.52 -21.59
CA ASP A 249 4.12 8.98 -21.38
C ASP A 249 4.38 8.64 -19.91
N LYS A 250 4.04 9.56 -18.99
CA LYS A 250 4.19 9.34 -17.54
C LYS A 250 3.32 8.19 -17.06
N LEU A 251 2.05 8.11 -17.49
CA LEU A 251 1.17 7.00 -17.10
C LEU A 251 1.66 5.66 -17.66
N ARG A 252 2.16 5.60 -18.89
CA ARG A 252 2.74 4.37 -19.46
C ARG A 252 3.96 3.90 -18.66
N ALA A 253 4.86 4.82 -18.32
CA ALA A 253 6.02 4.53 -17.50
C ALA A 253 5.61 4.00 -16.11
N LEU A 254 4.68 4.69 -15.43
CA LEU A 254 4.16 4.27 -14.12
C LEU A 254 3.47 2.91 -14.17
N VAL A 255 2.60 2.66 -15.15
CA VAL A 255 1.92 1.36 -15.32
C VAL A 255 2.95 0.23 -15.51
N THR A 256 4.00 0.48 -16.28
CA THR A 256 5.07 -0.51 -16.55
C THR A 256 5.86 -0.80 -15.28
N TYR A 257 6.32 0.24 -14.58
CA TYR A 257 7.06 0.13 -13.32
C TYR A 257 6.25 -0.60 -12.25
N TRP A 258 5.04 -0.13 -11.93
CA TRP A 258 4.21 -0.68 -10.86
C TRP A 258 3.75 -2.11 -11.16
N THR A 259 3.51 -2.47 -12.42
CA THR A 259 3.20 -3.85 -12.80
C THR A 259 4.37 -4.80 -12.48
N GLN A 260 5.61 -4.39 -12.77
CA GLN A 260 6.78 -5.20 -12.45
C GLN A 260 7.07 -5.19 -10.95
N ARG A 261 6.92 -4.04 -10.29
CA ARG A 261 7.10 -3.93 -8.83
C ARG A 261 6.18 -4.86 -8.06
N HIS A 262 4.91 -4.94 -8.44
CA HIS A 262 3.96 -5.86 -7.80
C HIS A 262 4.31 -7.33 -8.03
N LYS A 263 4.90 -7.70 -9.18
CA LYS A 263 5.39 -9.06 -9.41
C LYS A 263 6.60 -9.38 -8.54
N GLU A 264 7.51 -8.43 -8.35
CA GLU A 264 8.66 -8.57 -7.46
C GLU A 264 8.20 -8.71 -5.99
N ASP A 265 7.31 -7.83 -5.53
CA ASP A 265 6.74 -7.92 -4.18
C ASP A 265 6.00 -9.25 -3.95
N ALA A 266 5.23 -9.74 -4.93
CA ALA A 266 4.57 -11.05 -4.85
C ALA A 266 5.57 -12.22 -4.77
N ARG A 267 6.68 -12.17 -5.52
CA ARG A 267 7.75 -13.17 -5.44
C ARG A 267 8.44 -13.16 -4.07
N LEU A 268 8.71 -11.97 -3.53
CA LEU A 268 9.27 -11.81 -2.20
C LEU A 268 8.34 -12.41 -1.12
N GLU A 269 7.03 -12.21 -1.24
CA GLU A 269 6.05 -12.82 -0.35
C GLU A 269 6.03 -14.36 -0.44
N ILE A 270 6.10 -14.92 -1.66
CA ILE A 270 6.21 -16.38 -1.86
C ILE A 270 7.50 -16.90 -1.22
N ASP A 271 8.65 -16.29 -1.51
CA ASP A 271 9.94 -16.74 -0.99
C ASP A 271 9.97 -16.70 0.56
N ILE A 272 9.35 -15.68 1.18
CA ILE A 272 9.20 -15.60 2.64
C ILE A 272 8.28 -16.73 3.15
N SER A 273 7.12 -16.92 2.52
CA SER A 273 6.15 -17.95 2.90
C SER A 273 6.76 -19.37 2.82
N ASP A 274 7.50 -19.65 1.74
CA ASP A 274 8.15 -20.94 1.51
C ASP A 274 9.20 -21.29 2.56
N VAL A 275 10.00 -20.29 2.95
CA VAL A 275 11.04 -20.50 3.97
C VAL A 275 10.41 -20.84 5.32
N ILE A 276 9.24 -20.29 5.63
CA ILE A 276 8.67 -20.29 6.97
C ILE A 276 7.68 -21.42 7.17
N ASN A 277 6.83 -21.68 6.18
CA ASN A 277 5.84 -22.74 6.25
C ASN A 277 6.46 -24.13 6.03
N GLN A 278 7.68 -24.21 5.49
CA GLN A 278 8.37 -25.46 5.12
C GLN A 278 7.51 -26.39 4.23
N ARG A 279 6.56 -25.80 3.49
CA ARG A 279 5.68 -26.51 2.55
C ARG A 279 6.30 -26.51 1.17
N PRO A 280 6.11 -27.58 0.37
CA PRO A 280 6.49 -27.55 -1.03
C PRO A 280 5.71 -26.45 -1.76
N GLN A 281 6.39 -25.69 -2.64
CA GLN A 281 5.73 -24.70 -3.49
C GLN A 281 4.60 -25.36 -4.29
N LEU A 282 3.48 -24.66 -4.41
CA LEU A 282 2.33 -25.10 -5.21
C LEU A 282 2.72 -25.38 -6.66
N THR A 283 3.54 -24.50 -7.24
CA THR A 283 4.21 -24.73 -8.51
C THR A 283 5.67 -25.08 -8.27
N PRO A 284 6.10 -26.35 -8.49
CA PRO A 284 7.51 -26.71 -8.38
C PRO A 284 8.35 -25.87 -9.35
N ARG A 285 9.40 -25.22 -8.85
CA ARG A 285 10.42 -24.64 -9.74
C ARG A 285 11.11 -25.79 -10.45
N LEU A 286 10.78 -25.99 -11.73
CA LEU A 286 11.62 -26.80 -12.58
C LEU A 286 12.99 -26.10 -12.63
N PRO A 287 14.06 -26.71 -12.10
CA PRO A 287 15.38 -26.13 -12.29
C PRO A 287 15.55 -25.98 -13.80
N LYS A 288 15.99 -24.79 -14.26
CA LYS A 288 16.47 -24.66 -15.64
C LYS A 288 17.49 -25.79 -15.79
N ARG A 289 17.20 -26.80 -16.61
CA ARG A 289 18.20 -27.77 -17.02
C ARG A 289 19.28 -26.94 -17.70
N ASN A 290 20.36 -26.65 -16.98
CA ASN A 290 21.61 -26.36 -17.65
C ASN A 290 21.85 -27.59 -18.52
N ASN A 291 22.10 -27.39 -19.80
CA ASN A 291 22.36 -28.45 -20.78
C ASN A 291 23.68 -29.21 -20.50
N ASP A 292 24.22 -29.13 -19.28
CA ASP A 292 25.45 -29.77 -18.88
C ASP A 292 25.14 -30.99 -18.02
N ASN A 293 25.14 -32.13 -18.69
CA ASN A 293 25.41 -33.47 -18.16
C ASN A 293 24.62 -33.89 -16.91
N GLY A 294 23.45 -34.50 -17.13
CA GLY A 294 22.99 -35.77 -16.53
C GLY A 294 23.11 -36.05 -15.01
N GLY A 295 23.52 -35.08 -14.18
CA GLY A 295 23.67 -35.25 -12.75
C GLY A 295 22.36 -35.00 -12.04
N SER A 296 21.93 -35.95 -11.21
CA SER A 296 20.91 -35.71 -10.20
C SER A 296 21.36 -34.54 -9.32
N THR A 297 20.63 -33.43 -9.37
CA THR A 297 20.85 -32.32 -8.44
C THR A 297 20.75 -32.86 -7.01
N PRO A 298 21.72 -32.58 -6.12
CA PRO A 298 21.63 -32.97 -4.72
C PRO A 298 20.32 -32.48 -4.10
N PRO A 299 19.71 -33.22 -3.17
CA PRO A 299 18.57 -32.74 -2.41
C PRO A 299 18.88 -31.37 -1.81
N GLU A 300 17.97 -30.40 -1.98
CA GLU A 300 18.11 -29.09 -1.35
C GLU A 300 18.27 -29.31 0.16
N ALA A 301 19.35 -28.77 0.74
CA ALA A 301 19.65 -28.96 2.15
C ALA A 301 18.47 -28.48 3.02
N PRO A 302 18.17 -29.13 4.16
CA PRO A 302 17.12 -28.69 5.06
C PRO A 302 17.30 -27.21 5.41
N ARG A 303 16.25 -26.42 5.20
CA ARG A 303 16.31 -24.97 5.39
C ARG A 303 16.44 -24.63 6.88
N ASP A 304 17.45 -23.83 7.23
CA ASP A 304 17.67 -23.36 8.60
C ASP A 304 16.71 -22.21 8.93
N LEU A 305 15.67 -22.47 9.72
CA LEU A 305 14.71 -21.45 10.20
C LEU A 305 15.35 -20.42 11.15
N ALA A 306 16.46 -20.79 11.81
CA ALA A 306 17.21 -19.90 12.69
C ALA A 306 18.09 -18.91 11.89
N ALA A 307 18.34 -19.19 10.61
CA ALA A 307 19.09 -18.28 9.75
C ALA A 307 18.34 -16.94 9.57
N SER A 308 19.11 -15.86 9.42
CA SER A 308 18.56 -14.53 9.13
C SER A 308 17.80 -14.55 7.79
N LEU A 309 16.62 -13.92 7.74
CA LEU A 309 15.89 -13.63 6.49
C LEU A 309 15.98 -12.14 6.14
N PRO A 310 16.95 -11.69 5.31
CA PRO A 310 17.05 -10.29 4.90
C PRO A 310 15.82 -9.79 4.13
N SER A 311 15.12 -10.67 3.41
CA SER A 311 13.90 -10.34 2.66
C SER A 311 12.78 -9.76 3.53
N LEU A 312 12.73 -10.10 4.82
CA LEU A 312 11.78 -9.50 5.77
C LEU A 312 11.99 -7.99 5.93
N THR A 313 13.21 -7.48 5.80
CA THR A 313 13.48 -6.03 5.90
C THR A 313 12.74 -5.27 4.78
N SER A 314 12.66 -5.85 3.58
CA SER A 314 11.92 -5.26 2.45
C SER A 314 10.40 -5.28 2.64
N LEU A 315 9.88 -6.16 3.51
CA LEU A 315 8.45 -6.26 3.84
C LEU A 315 8.08 -5.32 5.00
N TYR A 316 8.90 -5.26 6.03
CA TYR A 316 8.74 -4.45 7.24
C TYR A 316 9.57 -3.16 7.15
N ARG A 317 9.23 -2.33 6.17
CA ARG A 317 10.00 -1.13 5.78
C ARG A 317 9.95 -0.05 6.86
N TRP A 318 11.06 0.65 7.07
CA TRP A 318 11.15 1.73 8.06
C TRP A 318 10.27 2.95 7.73
N CYS A 319 9.84 3.11 6.48
CA CYS A 319 8.90 4.15 6.07
C CYS A 319 7.59 4.12 6.87
N ALA A 320 7.13 2.93 7.30
CA ALA A 320 5.94 2.82 8.13
C ALA A 320 6.15 3.36 9.56
N LEU A 321 7.38 3.64 9.99
CA LEU A 321 7.68 4.28 11.28
C LEU A 321 8.00 5.78 11.13
N SER A 322 8.58 6.17 9.99
CA SER A 322 9.14 7.51 9.73
C SER A 322 8.29 8.41 8.82
N ASP A 323 7.13 7.94 8.36
CA ASP A 323 6.20 8.71 7.52
C ASP A 323 6.83 9.22 6.21
N CYS A 324 7.71 8.43 5.58
CA CYS A 324 8.40 8.84 4.34
C CYS A 324 7.51 8.92 3.09
N LYS A 325 6.30 8.37 3.12
CA LYS A 325 5.38 8.35 1.98
C LYS A 325 3.96 8.62 2.45
N SER A 326 3.17 9.26 1.58
CA SER A 326 1.75 9.54 1.82
C SER A 326 0.93 8.27 2.03
N VAL A 327 1.27 7.20 1.31
CA VAL A 327 0.70 5.85 1.49
C VAL A 327 1.69 5.00 2.28
N ILE A 328 1.26 4.55 3.47
CA ILE A 328 2.07 3.67 4.32
C ILE A 328 1.94 2.22 3.87
N LYS A 329 0.70 1.81 3.54
CA LYS A 329 0.40 0.50 2.96
C LYS A 329 -0.89 0.57 2.15
N SER A 330 -0.86 0.00 0.95
CA SER A 330 -2.03 -0.16 0.09
C SER A 330 -2.18 -1.60 -0.37
N GLY A 331 -3.41 -2.01 -0.71
CA GLY A 331 -3.64 -3.35 -1.24
C GLY A 331 -5.11 -3.72 -1.30
N ARG A 332 -5.40 -4.75 -2.10
CA ARG A 332 -6.76 -5.31 -2.20
C ARG A 332 -6.94 -6.38 -1.14
N VAL A 333 -7.98 -6.22 -0.33
CA VAL A 333 -8.39 -7.23 0.64
C VAL A 333 -9.86 -7.57 0.48
N PHE A 334 -10.22 -8.71 1.02
CA PHE A 334 -11.59 -9.13 1.18
C PHE A 334 -12.11 -8.61 2.52
N MET A 335 -13.26 -7.94 2.56
CA MET A 335 -13.82 -7.37 3.79
C MET A 335 -15.26 -7.79 4.05
N ARG A 336 -15.64 -7.86 5.33
CA ARG A 336 -17.04 -7.93 5.79
C ARG A 336 -17.29 -7.03 7.01
N ARG A 337 -18.56 -6.68 7.23
CA ARG A 337 -19.00 -5.83 8.35
C ARG A 337 -19.64 -6.64 9.44
N GLY A 338 -19.12 -6.52 10.66
CA GLY A 338 -19.60 -7.26 11.81
C GLY A 338 -19.48 -8.77 11.65
N PHE A 339 -20.12 -9.49 12.58
CA PHE A 339 -20.05 -10.94 12.70
C PHE A 339 -21.22 -11.67 12.02
N ARG A 340 -22.33 -10.97 11.74
CA ARG A 340 -23.58 -11.54 11.19
C ARG A 340 -24.07 -10.72 9.99
N GLY A 341 -23.71 -11.11 8.78
CA GLY A 341 -24.19 -10.49 7.53
C GLY A 341 -24.91 -11.52 6.67
N GLN A 342 -26.15 -11.21 6.24
CA GLN A 342 -26.95 -12.08 5.37
C GLN A 342 -26.42 -12.13 3.92
N TYR A 343 -26.69 -13.26 3.30
CA TYR A 343 -26.02 -13.82 2.14
C TYR A 343 -26.84 -13.62 0.85
N LYS A 344 -26.31 -12.94 -0.18
CA LYS A 344 -26.94 -12.89 -1.51
C LYS A 344 -26.02 -13.55 -2.54
N LEU A 345 -26.48 -14.69 -3.03
CA LEU A 345 -25.89 -15.50 -4.10
C LEU A 345 -25.64 -14.65 -5.35
N VAL A 346 -24.40 -14.48 -5.79
CA VAL A 346 -24.10 -14.04 -7.16
C VAL A 346 -23.28 -15.15 -7.80
N ILE A 347 -23.98 -16.01 -8.53
CA ILE A 347 -23.40 -16.98 -9.45
C ILE A 347 -22.63 -16.18 -10.50
N VAL A 348 -21.32 -16.44 -10.61
CA VAL A 348 -20.55 -16.00 -11.76
C VAL A 348 -20.65 -17.12 -12.77
N ALA A 349 -21.57 -16.98 -13.72
CA ALA A 349 -21.66 -17.90 -14.85
C ALA A 349 -20.33 -17.85 -15.62
N GLY A 350 -19.64 -18.99 -15.71
CA GLY A 350 -18.40 -19.13 -16.49
C GLY A 350 -17.38 -20.15 -15.96
N CYS A 351 -17.47 -20.59 -14.71
CA CYS A 351 -16.61 -21.65 -14.17
C CYS A 351 -17.49 -22.75 -13.58
N VAL A 352 -17.59 -23.89 -14.26
CA VAL A 352 -18.19 -25.10 -13.72
C VAL A 352 -17.18 -25.69 -12.73
N PHE A 353 -17.39 -25.45 -11.44
CA PHE A 353 -16.77 -26.23 -10.37
C PHE A 353 -17.87 -27.10 -9.76
N ASP A 354 -17.73 -28.42 -9.87
CA ASP A 354 -18.69 -29.43 -9.38
C ASP A 354 -18.70 -29.60 -7.85
N ARG A 355 -18.23 -28.61 -7.08
CA ARG A 355 -18.42 -28.54 -5.62
C ARG A 355 -18.60 -27.08 -5.16
N PRO A 356 -19.76 -26.72 -4.56
CA PRO A 356 -19.99 -25.37 -4.09
C PRO A 356 -19.47 -25.22 -2.65
N ASP A 357 -18.16 -24.99 -2.49
CA ASP A 357 -17.59 -24.72 -1.16
C ASP A 357 -18.17 -23.42 -0.55
N LEU A 358 -18.73 -23.58 0.64
CA LEU A 358 -19.73 -22.72 1.29
C LEU A 358 -19.15 -21.42 1.90
N ALA A 359 -17.81 -21.26 1.96
CA ALA A 359 -17.15 -20.21 2.75
C ALA A 359 -16.71 -18.94 1.98
N THR A 360 -16.73 -18.94 0.64
CA THR A 360 -16.10 -17.87 -0.18
C THR A 360 -17.06 -16.73 -0.59
N LYS A 361 -18.35 -16.83 -0.23
CA LYS A 361 -19.43 -16.12 -0.94
C LYS A 361 -19.74 -14.70 -0.44
N PHE A 362 -19.08 -14.20 0.62
CA PHE A 362 -19.61 -13.06 1.42
C PHE A 362 -18.65 -11.92 1.71
N PHE A 363 -17.39 -12.05 1.30
CA PHE A 363 -16.45 -10.95 1.39
C PHE A 363 -16.56 -10.05 0.16
N ARG A 364 -16.70 -8.74 0.39
CA ARG A 364 -16.59 -7.75 -0.67
C ARG A 364 -15.12 -7.40 -0.85
N MET A 365 -14.67 -7.36 -2.09
CA MET A 365 -13.32 -6.87 -2.37
C MET A 365 -13.29 -5.35 -2.12
N SER A 366 -12.28 -4.91 -1.39
CA SER A 366 -12.03 -3.50 -1.09
C SER A 366 -10.56 -3.20 -1.32
N GLN A 367 -10.28 -2.07 -1.96
CA GLN A 367 -8.95 -1.48 -1.94
C GLN A 367 -8.82 -0.75 -0.60
N LEU A 368 -7.82 -1.12 0.19
CA LEU A 368 -7.45 -0.43 1.42
C LEU A 368 -6.25 0.45 1.17
N VAL A 369 -6.27 1.64 1.77
CA VAL A 369 -5.15 2.57 1.77
C VAL A 369 -4.99 3.09 3.21
N LEU A 370 -3.84 2.79 3.80
CA LEU A 370 -3.43 3.27 5.12
C LEU A 370 -2.62 4.55 4.96
N VAL A 371 -3.10 5.61 5.60
CA VAL A 371 -2.59 6.97 5.49
C VAL A 371 -2.62 7.58 6.89
N SER A 372 -1.54 8.24 7.34
CA SER A 372 -1.37 8.89 8.66
C SER A 372 -2.58 8.84 9.61
N GLY A 373 -2.67 7.78 10.43
CA GLY A 373 -3.72 7.57 11.43
C GLY A 373 -5.13 7.25 10.93
N HIS A 374 -5.32 7.01 9.64
CA HIS A 374 -6.61 6.73 9.00
C HIS A 374 -6.52 5.55 8.02
N LEU A 375 -7.54 4.70 8.03
CA LEU A 375 -7.72 3.62 7.07
C LEU A 375 -8.88 3.95 6.13
N ILE A 376 -8.58 4.13 4.85
CA ILE A 376 -9.55 4.48 3.81
C ILE A 376 -9.92 3.22 3.03
N GLN A 377 -11.20 3.06 2.75
CA GLN A 377 -11.75 1.92 2.03
C GLN A 377 -12.38 2.37 0.71
N PHE A 378 -12.04 1.70 -0.38
CA PHE A 378 -12.69 1.90 -1.68
C PHE A 378 -13.33 0.60 -2.14
N GLN A 379 -14.62 0.66 -2.46
CA GLN A 379 -15.38 -0.52 -2.86
C GLN A 379 -14.99 -0.94 -4.29
N VAL A 380 -14.39 -2.12 -4.41
CA VAL A 380 -14.04 -2.72 -5.70
C VAL A 380 -15.30 -3.38 -6.28
N ARG A 381 -15.69 -3.00 -7.49
CA ARG A 381 -16.77 -3.62 -8.26
C ARG A 381 -16.24 -3.96 -9.65
N ARG A 382 -16.61 -5.13 -10.17
CA ARG A 382 -16.06 -5.67 -11.44
C ARG A 382 -16.28 -4.77 -12.65
N SER A 383 -17.45 -4.12 -12.74
CA SER A 383 -17.80 -3.22 -13.85
C SER A 383 -17.45 -1.75 -13.59
N SER A 384 -16.88 -1.42 -12.44
CA SER A 384 -16.59 -0.03 -12.11
C SER A 384 -15.23 0.36 -12.63
N THR A 385 -15.19 1.39 -13.49
CA THR A 385 -13.96 2.00 -13.97
C THR A 385 -13.11 2.56 -12.84
N LEU A 386 -13.75 3.19 -11.86
CA LEU A 386 -13.11 3.76 -10.69
C LEU A 386 -13.73 3.16 -9.42
N HIS A 387 -12.92 2.67 -8.49
CA HIS A 387 -13.41 2.14 -7.22
C HIS A 387 -13.86 3.30 -6.34
N ARG A 388 -15.17 3.34 -6.05
CA ARG A 388 -15.74 4.46 -5.29
C ARG A 388 -15.35 4.36 -3.83
N ARG A 389 -15.04 5.51 -3.25
CA ARG A 389 -14.79 5.63 -1.82
C ARG A 389 -15.99 5.14 -1.02
N HIS A 390 -15.70 4.36 0.00
CA HIS A 390 -16.66 4.08 1.03
C HIS A 390 -16.88 5.35 1.86
N TRP A 391 -18.13 5.74 2.08
CA TRP A 391 -18.57 7.03 2.63
C TRP A 391 -17.98 7.49 3.98
N ARG A 392 -17.20 6.66 4.68
CA ARG A 392 -16.49 7.01 5.93
C ARG A 392 -15.10 6.37 5.92
N ASP A 393 -14.10 7.17 6.22
CA ASP A 393 -12.78 6.74 6.67
C ASP A 393 -12.87 6.13 8.08
N ILE A 394 -11.94 5.24 8.40
CA ILE A 394 -11.78 4.68 9.74
C ILE A 394 -10.62 5.41 10.40
N SER A 395 -10.92 6.24 11.40
CA SER A 395 -9.88 6.77 12.29
C SER A 395 -9.29 5.63 13.11
N LEU A 396 -7.97 5.62 13.24
CA LEU A 396 -7.25 4.67 14.09
C LEU A 396 -7.18 5.12 15.55
N LEU A 397 -7.77 6.27 15.89
CA LEU A 397 -7.98 6.70 17.26
C LEU A 397 -8.97 5.75 17.96
N ASP A 398 -8.58 5.20 19.10
CA ASP A 398 -9.28 4.11 19.80
C ASP A 398 -9.49 2.85 18.94
N ALA A 399 -8.57 2.56 18.02
CA ALA A 399 -8.61 1.34 17.23
C ALA A 399 -7.73 0.23 17.82
N TYR A 400 -8.19 -1.01 17.68
CA TYR A 400 -7.51 -2.22 18.12
C TYR A 400 -7.53 -3.25 17.02
N ILE A 401 -6.45 -4.03 16.94
CA ILE A 401 -6.27 -5.04 15.91
C ILE A 401 -5.96 -6.37 16.57
N TYR A 402 -6.58 -7.41 16.05
CA TYR A 402 -6.22 -8.77 16.38
C TYR A 402 -6.34 -9.65 15.13
N SER A 403 -5.53 -10.69 15.09
CA SER A 403 -5.33 -11.53 13.92
C SER A 403 -5.22 -13.00 14.32
N GLY A 404 -5.19 -13.87 13.33
CA GLY A 404 -4.94 -15.29 13.56
C GLY A 404 -6.14 -16.02 14.17
N TYR A 405 -5.85 -17.00 15.02
CA TYR A 405 -6.86 -17.85 15.66
C TYR A 405 -7.86 -17.06 16.52
N LEU A 406 -7.43 -16.02 17.23
CA LEU A 406 -8.33 -15.16 18.01
C LEU A 406 -9.34 -14.43 17.12
N ALA A 407 -8.90 -14.00 15.93
CA ALA A 407 -9.80 -13.45 14.93
C ALA A 407 -10.79 -14.50 14.44
N ALA A 408 -10.30 -15.69 14.11
CA ALA A 408 -11.12 -16.81 13.69
C ALA A 408 -12.23 -17.13 14.70
N LEU A 409 -11.91 -17.22 16.00
CA LEU A 409 -12.86 -17.51 17.08
C LEU A 409 -14.03 -16.52 17.21
N ALA A 410 -13.85 -15.27 16.76
CA ALA A 410 -14.92 -14.28 16.80
C ALA A 410 -15.97 -14.50 15.70
N LEU A 411 -15.72 -15.42 14.77
CA LEU A 411 -16.62 -15.76 13.67
C LEU A 411 -17.58 -16.89 14.09
N PRO A 412 -18.75 -17.02 13.41
CA PRO A 412 -19.63 -18.16 13.60
C PRO A 412 -18.86 -19.49 13.41
N ARG A 413 -19.06 -20.45 14.32
CA ARG A 413 -18.32 -21.74 14.31
C ARG A 413 -18.48 -22.52 13.00
N GLU A 414 -19.62 -22.37 12.34
CA GLU A 414 -19.93 -22.98 11.04
C GLU A 414 -19.01 -22.52 9.90
N GLU A 415 -18.31 -21.39 10.05
CA GLU A 415 -17.35 -20.89 9.07
C GLU A 415 -15.92 -21.43 9.31
N LEU A 416 -15.67 -22.06 10.46
CA LEU A 416 -14.37 -22.62 10.85
C LEU A 416 -14.37 -24.13 10.62
N ASN A 417 -14.30 -24.54 9.35
CA ASN A 417 -14.14 -25.95 8.99
C ASN A 417 -12.67 -26.36 9.09
N TYR A 418 -12.25 -26.84 10.26
CA TYR A 418 -10.87 -27.34 10.48
C TYR A 418 -10.54 -28.62 9.69
N GLY A 419 -11.55 -29.31 9.14
CA GLY A 419 -11.40 -30.60 8.47
C GLY A 419 -11.26 -30.54 6.94
N ASP A 420 -11.59 -29.41 6.31
CA ASP A 420 -11.57 -29.29 4.86
C ASP A 420 -10.21 -28.79 4.36
N PRO A 421 -9.59 -29.45 3.36
CA PRO A 421 -8.35 -28.97 2.78
C PRO A 421 -8.57 -27.59 2.14
N THR A 422 -7.71 -26.63 2.48
CA THR A 422 -7.82 -25.29 1.89
C THR A 422 -7.36 -25.35 0.43
N PRO A 423 -8.21 -24.92 -0.53
CA PRO A 423 -7.83 -24.99 -1.94
C PRO A 423 -6.70 -24.00 -2.24
N PRO A 424 -5.73 -24.39 -3.09
CA PRO A 424 -4.67 -23.50 -3.52
C PRO A 424 -5.22 -22.35 -4.35
N ARG A 425 -4.66 -21.15 -4.17
CA ARG A 425 -5.09 -19.89 -4.81
C ARG A 425 -3.93 -19.30 -5.59
N ARG A 426 -4.22 -18.82 -6.82
CA ARG A 426 -3.27 -18.08 -7.64
C ARG A 426 -3.85 -16.73 -8.03
N TYR A 427 -3.08 -15.67 -7.83
CA TYR A 427 -3.47 -14.29 -8.10
C TYR A 427 -2.86 -13.77 -9.40
N CYS A 428 -3.40 -12.66 -9.92
CA CYS A 428 -3.00 -12.08 -11.20
C CYS A 428 -1.55 -11.56 -11.24
N ASP A 429 -0.96 -11.24 -10.09
CA ASP A 429 0.45 -10.86 -9.94
C ASP A 429 1.39 -12.06 -9.84
N GLY A 430 0.86 -13.28 -9.81
CA GLY A 430 1.61 -14.51 -9.69
C GLY A 430 1.78 -14.99 -8.24
N LEU A 431 1.18 -14.31 -7.25
CA LEU A 431 1.17 -14.80 -5.88
C LEU A 431 0.43 -16.15 -5.81
N GLU A 432 1.02 -17.11 -5.12
CA GLU A 432 0.46 -18.44 -4.85
C GLU A 432 0.33 -18.62 -3.34
N ALA A 433 -0.82 -19.13 -2.90
CA ALA A 433 -1.17 -19.22 -1.48
C ALA A 433 -2.11 -20.39 -1.20
N ASP A 434 -1.86 -21.15 -0.13
CA ASP A 434 -2.65 -22.29 0.32
C ASP A 434 -2.99 -22.21 1.82
N GLU A 435 -2.73 -21.07 2.47
CA GLU A 435 -2.90 -20.95 3.92
C GLU A 435 -4.38 -20.99 4.34
N PRO A 436 -4.68 -21.60 5.51
CA PRO A 436 -6.03 -21.73 6.02
C PRO A 436 -6.63 -20.38 6.44
N LEU A 437 -7.93 -20.37 6.68
CA LEU A 437 -8.68 -19.14 6.92
C LEU A 437 -8.18 -18.39 8.15
N GLU A 438 -7.85 -19.06 9.25
CA GLU A 438 -7.31 -18.42 10.46
C GLU A 438 -6.02 -17.65 10.19
N ASP A 439 -5.20 -18.09 9.23
CA ASP A 439 -3.90 -17.50 8.95
C ASP A 439 -3.96 -16.28 8.04
N VAL A 440 -5.10 -16.04 7.39
CA VAL A 440 -5.28 -14.91 6.46
C VAL A 440 -6.26 -13.85 6.97
N LEU A 441 -6.76 -14.01 8.20
CA LEU A 441 -7.74 -13.10 8.80
C LEU A 441 -7.11 -12.13 9.81
N PHE A 442 -7.59 -10.88 9.75
CA PHE A 442 -7.43 -9.90 10.82
C PHE A 442 -8.70 -9.08 10.99
N MET A 443 -8.90 -8.55 12.20
CA MET A 443 -10.06 -7.75 12.56
C MET A 443 -9.62 -6.40 13.09
N LEU A 444 -10.35 -5.37 12.71
CA LEU A 444 -10.19 -4.02 13.20
C LEU A 444 -11.41 -3.64 14.02
N TRP A 445 -11.18 -3.33 15.28
CA TRP A 445 -12.15 -2.73 16.18
C TRP A 445 -11.86 -1.25 16.27
N TYR A 446 -12.87 -0.42 16.06
CA TYR A 446 -12.67 1.03 16.09
C TYR A 446 -13.92 1.73 16.60
N ARG A 447 -13.74 2.91 17.18
CA ARG A 447 -14.85 3.80 17.49
C ARG A 447 -15.16 4.70 16.31
N LYS A 448 -16.44 4.97 16.12
CA LYS A 448 -16.85 5.94 15.11
C LYS A 448 -16.60 7.35 15.66
N THR A 449 -15.62 8.04 15.11
CA THR A 449 -15.40 9.46 15.40
C THR A 449 -16.64 10.28 14.99
N ARG A 450 -17.12 11.14 15.88
CA ARG A 450 -18.17 12.11 15.55
C ARG A 450 -17.50 13.26 14.80
N THR A 451 -17.82 13.43 13.54
CA THR A 451 -17.42 14.62 12.78
C THR A 451 -18.19 15.82 13.32
N SER A 452 -17.63 16.56 14.27
CA SER A 452 -18.09 17.91 14.58
C SER A 452 -17.47 18.87 13.58
N THR A 453 -18.32 19.67 12.94
CA THR A 453 -17.96 20.86 12.16
C THR A 453 -17.43 21.91 13.14
N GLY A 454 -16.12 22.01 13.29
CA GLY A 454 -15.45 22.96 14.18
C GLY A 454 -14.13 22.36 14.68
N GLY A 455 -13.06 23.15 14.61
CA GLY A 455 -11.68 22.73 14.87
C GLY A 455 -11.46 22.01 16.21
N SER A 456 -10.36 21.23 16.23
CA SER A 456 -9.85 20.46 17.38
C SER A 456 -10.59 19.16 17.70
N GLN A 457 -10.50 18.19 16.78
CA GLN A 457 -11.02 16.82 16.94
C GLN A 457 -10.30 15.96 18.01
N ALA A 458 -9.18 16.43 18.58
CA ALA A 458 -8.38 15.67 19.54
C ALA A 458 -8.89 15.72 21.00
N SER A 459 -9.92 16.51 21.32
CA SER A 459 -10.21 16.86 22.72
C SER A 459 -11.37 16.13 23.41
N GLN A 460 -12.22 15.36 22.72
CA GLN A 460 -13.34 14.68 23.39
C GLN A 460 -13.04 13.21 23.66
N VAL A 461 -12.82 12.90 24.93
CA VAL A 461 -12.80 11.54 25.46
C VAL A 461 -14.21 10.95 25.30
N PRO A 462 -14.37 9.81 24.59
CA PRO A 462 -15.66 9.18 24.42
C PRO A 462 -16.14 8.57 25.75
N PRO A 463 -17.45 8.48 25.97
CA PRO A 463 -17.98 7.84 27.17
C PRO A 463 -17.58 6.35 27.20
N PRO A 464 -17.39 5.73 28.38
CA PRO A 464 -17.06 4.30 28.50
C PRO A 464 -18.06 3.36 27.81
N SER A 465 -19.34 3.78 27.70
CA SER A 465 -20.41 3.06 26.99
C SER A 465 -20.35 3.18 25.46
N ALA A 466 -19.36 3.89 24.90
CA ALA A 466 -19.23 4.09 23.47
C ALA A 466 -19.01 2.76 22.73
N LYS A 467 -19.92 2.44 21.81
CA LYS A 467 -19.90 1.19 21.05
C LYS A 467 -18.78 1.17 20.02
N PHE A 468 -18.04 0.06 20.01
CA PHE A 468 -17.08 -0.25 18.96
C PHE A 468 -17.78 -0.82 17.72
N LYS A 469 -17.15 -0.62 16.57
CA LYS A 469 -17.49 -1.29 15.33
C LYS A 469 -16.40 -2.28 14.98
N THR A 470 -16.81 -3.41 14.43
CA THR A 470 -15.89 -4.44 13.94
C THR A 470 -15.96 -4.54 12.44
N VAL A 471 -14.79 -4.57 11.81
CA VAL A 471 -14.61 -4.93 10.41
C VAL A 471 -13.63 -6.09 10.35
N VAL A 472 -13.98 -7.11 9.57
CA VAL A 472 -13.13 -8.30 9.37
C VAL A 472 -12.53 -8.22 7.98
N PHE A 473 -11.24 -8.44 7.89
CA PHE A 473 -10.47 -8.44 6.67
C PHE A 473 -9.82 -9.81 6.44
N LYS A 474 -9.76 -10.21 5.18
CA LYS A 474 -9.11 -11.42 4.68
C LYS A 474 -8.09 -11.02 3.62
N THR A 475 -6.84 -11.40 3.81
CA THR A 475 -5.73 -11.18 2.88
C THR A 475 -5.54 -12.38 1.95
N ARG A 476 -4.54 -12.31 1.08
CA ARG A 476 -4.21 -13.37 0.12
C ARG A 476 -3.46 -14.53 0.79
N ASN A 477 -2.48 -14.20 1.63
CA ASN A 477 -1.61 -15.11 2.38
C ASN A 477 -1.37 -14.60 3.83
N LYS A 478 -0.65 -15.40 4.62
CA LYS A 478 -0.30 -15.09 6.03
C LYS A 478 0.67 -13.91 6.14
N VAL A 479 1.63 -13.83 5.22
CA VAL A 479 2.67 -12.79 5.18
C VAL A 479 2.05 -11.40 5.00
N GLU A 480 1.12 -11.26 4.06
CA GLU A 480 0.38 -10.02 3.80
C GLU A 480 -0.48 -9.63 5.01
N ARG A 481 -1.15 -10.59 5.68
CA ARG A 481 -1.88 -10.35 6.93
C ARG A 481 -0.97 -9.74 7.99
N ASN A 482 0.18 -10.35 8.21
CA ASN A 482 1.14 -9.90 9.22
C ASN A 482 1.68 -8.50 8.89
N ALA A 483 2.01 -8.23 7.64
CA ALA A 483 2.41 -6.89 7.19
C ALA A 483 1.31 -5.84 7.39
N TRP A 484 0.03 -6.18 7.20
CA TRP A 484 -1.10 -5.29 7.50
C TRP A 484 -1.23 -5.01 9.00
N CYS A 485 -1.19 -6.05 9.83
CA CYS A 485 -1.32 -5.92 11.28
C CYS A 485 -0.19 -5.07 11.86
N TRP A 486 1.04 -5.29 11.37
CA TRP A 486 2.21 -4.51 11.75
C TRP A 486 2.07 -3.04 11.36
N ALA A 487 1.82 -2.74 10.08
CA ALA A 487 1.70 -1.36 9.61
C ALA A 487 0.60 -0.59 10.34
N LEU A 488 -0.55 -1.23 10.57
CA LEU A 488 -1.63 -0.61 11.33
C LEU A 488 -1.29 -0.44 12.82
N GLY A 489 -0.55 -1.39 13.42
CA GLY A 489 -0.08 -1.29 14.80
C GLY A 489 0.86 -0.10 14.99
N CYS A 490 1.82 0.08 14.08
CA CYS A 490 2.70 1.25 14.06
C CYS A 490 1.90 2.56 13.98
N GLU A 491 0.89 2.62 13.11
CA GLU A 491 0.04 3.81 12.98
C GLU A 491 -0.82 4.09 14.21
N ILE A 492 -1.39 3.06 14.83
CA ILE A 492 -2.14 3.21 16.09
C ILE A 492 -1.22 3.78 17.17
N GLU A 493 0.01 3.26 17.30
CA GLU A 493 0.98 3.79 18.27
C GLU A 493 1.33 5.26 18.00
N LYS A 494 1.53 5.67 16.74
CA LYS A 494 1.75 7.08 16.39
C LYS A 494 0.56 7.95 16.75
N VAL A 495 -0.67 7.52 16.45
CA VAL A 495 -1.89 8.27 16.77
C VAL A 495 -2.04 8.44 18.28
N VAL A 496 -1.82 7.38 19.05
CA VAL A 496 -1.84 7.40 20.52
C VAL A 496 -0.79 8.38 21.06
N ARG A 497 0.43 8.35 20.51
CA ARG A 497 1.52 9.26 20.90
C ARG A 497 1.34 10.71 20.47
N ARG A 498 0.55 10.97 19.42
CA ARG A 498 0.14 12.33 19.02
C ARG A 498 -0.96 12.89 19.93
N ASN A 499 -1.76 12.02 20.56
CA ASN A 499 -2.91 12.39 21.39
C ASN A 499 -2.71 12.04 22.89
N ARG A 500 -1.51 12.23 23.45
CA ARG A 500 -1.15 11.76 24.81
C ARG A 500 -2.08 12.26 25.90
N GLU A 501 -2.39 13.55 25.88
CA GLU A 501 -3.25 14.19 26.89
C GLU A 501 -4.65 13.56 26.92
N ARG A 502 -5.23 13.30 25.74
CA ARG A 502 -6.51 12.62 25.59
C ARG A 502 -6.46 11.19 26.12
N GLU A 503 -5.40 10.45 25.79
CA GLU A 503 -5.22 9.07 26.26
C GLU A 503 -5.06 9.00 27.78
N GLN A 504 -4.40 10.00 28.38
CA GLN A 504 -4.31 10.13 29.82
C GLN A 504 -5.70 10.36 30.45
N GLN A 505 -6.48 11.30 29.92
CA GLN A 505 -7.84 11.55 30.40
C GLN A 505 -8.73 10.30 30.26
N LEU A 506 -8.62 9.55 29.16
CA LEU A 506 -9.36 8.30 28.95
C LEU A 506 -8.99 7.23 30.01
N ARG A 507 -7.72 7.14 30.41
CA ARG A 507 -7.27 6.23 31.49
C ARG A 507 -7.82 6.65 32.86
N GLU A 508 -7.86 7.95 33.13
CA GLU A 508 -8.35 8.52 34.40
C GLU A 508 -9.89 8.47 34.53
N THR A 509 -10.62 8.40 33.41
CA THR A 509 -12.10 8.35 33.37
C THR A 509 -12.67 7.15 34.14
N GLY A 510 -11.89 6.08 34.33
CA GLY A 510 -12.32 4.88 35.05
C GLY A 510 -12.42 5.02 36.56
N GLY A 511 -11.89 6.11 37.16
CA GLY A 511 -11.88 6.33 38.61
C GLY A 511 -11.34 5.12 39.37
N LEU A 512 -10.02 4.99 39.50
CA LEU A 512 -9.45 3.99 40.40
C LEU A 512 -10.05 4.23 41.80
N VAL A 513 -10.84 3.27 42.29
CA VAL A 513 -11.36 3.31 43.66
C VAL A 513 -10.16 3.18 44.57
N ASP A 514 -9.86 4.21 45.37
CA ASP A 514 -8.90 4.09 46.45
C ASP A 514 -9.39 3.01 47.41
N ILE A 515 -8.73 1.85 47.41
CA ILE A 515 -9.01 0.72 48.33
C ILE A 515 -8.43 1.03 49.72
N SER A 516 -8.05 2.28 50.02
CA SER A 516 -7.46 2.67 51.30
C SER A 516 -8.46 2.78 52.46
N HIS A 517 -9.73 2.43 52.23
CA HIS A 517 -10.77 2.36 53.27
C HIS A 517 -11.62 1.09 53.13
N SER A 518 -11.04 -0.05 53.47
CA SER A 518 -11.80 -1.27 53.83
C SER A 518 -11.07 -2.06 54.89
#